data_AF-I3WGU9-F1
#
_entry.id   AF-I3WGU9-F1
#
_cell.length_a   1.000
_cell.length_b   1.000
_cell.length_c   1.000
_cell.angle_alpha   90.00
_cell.angle_beta   90.00
_cell.angle_gamma   90.00
#
_symmetry.space_group_name_H-M   'P 1'
#
loop_
_entity.id
_entity.type
_entity.pdbx_description
1 polymer ?
#
loop_
_entity_poly.entity_id
_entity_poly.type
_entity_poly.pdbx_seq_one_letter_code
_entity_poly.pdbx_strand_id
1 'polypeptide(L)'
;MPLSQQNTVDANQAGQPGEQEEPVLTGVLADQSDVLLDENGDGHVGQRDAEEWEERESRNQLKHVAGLGELQDVTEVEYRKVRLERVVLVGVWSSMTTTAAQAEESLRELAALAETAGAVVCDGLLQHRYKPDSATYVGSGKARELADIVAVNEADTIIVDDDLPPSQRRALEDATKVKVVDRTAVILDIFAQHATSREGKAQVELAQLEYMLPRLRGWGGSLSRQAGGRAAGADAGIGSRGPGETKIEMDRRVIRSRIARLRRQIAQMAPAREVKRGSRRRYGLPTIAVVGYTNAGKSSLTNRLTGSAELVENALFATLDTAVRRARAKDGRLYAYVDTVGFVRNLPTQLIEAFKSTLEEVAEADIILHVVDGSHPDPFSQIDAVNDVLADIEGGEEIPRVVVFNKIDRIDAATRERLAALEPEASLVSAATGEGLDDLLRRIESMLPVPGVHVSALLPYDAGSLLSRVREYGNVDSVDYRADGIWIEADVDRRLAAQIVDRAIDETDGDGSDHIDAEHDVD
;
A
#
# COMPACT_ATOMS: atom_id res chain seq x y z
N MET A 1 29.63 -27.74 78.48
CA MET A 1 29.95 -26.32 78.75
C MET A 1 29.66 -25.56 77.46
N PRO A 2 28.86 -24.48 77.56
CA PRO A 2 27.50 -24.43 77.02
C PRO A 2 27.35 -23.24 76.05
N LEU A 3 26.24 -22.97 75.35
CA LEU A 3 24.84 -22.73 75.75
C LEU A 3 23.98 -22.89 74.46
N SER A 4 22.95 -23.75 74.37
CA SER A 4 21.56 -23.59 74.86
C SER A 4 20.95 -22.24 74.47
N GLN A 5 19.84 -22.12 73.73
CA GLN A 5 18.48 -22.61 74.05
C GLN A 5 17.64 -22.67 72.73
N GLN A 6 17.02 -23.80 72.38
CA GLN A 6 15.64 -24.24 72.71
C GLN A 6 14.54 -23.43 71.97
N ASN A 7 13.93 -24.05 70.95
CA ASN A 7 12.63 -24.75 70.95
C ASN A 7 11.44 -23.77 70.92
N THR A 8 10.58 -23.81 69.91
CA THR A 8 9.40 -24.70 69.80
C THR A 8 8.59 -24.25 68.57
N VAL A 9 7.76 -24.99 67.81
CA VAL A 9 7.33 -26.39 67.69
C VAL A 9 6.72 -26.52 66.27
N ASP A 10 6.83 -27.73 65.73
CA ASP A 10 6.32 -28.32 64.50
C ASP A 10 4.90 -27.91 64.01
N ALA A 11 4.69 -27.97 62.68
CA ALA A 11 3.91 -29.06 62.05
C ALA A 11 3.85 -28.94 60.51
N ASN A 12 4.29 -30.02 59.83
CA ASN A 12 3.68 -30.70 58.66
C ASN A 12 2.89 -29.86 57.63
N GLN A 13 3.09 -29.99 56.32
CA GLN A 13 3.05 -31.23 55.53
C GLN A 13 3.44 -30.93 54.06
N ALA A 14 3.79 -31.98 53.32
CA ALA A 14 4.33 -31.98 51.96
C ALA A 14 3.30 -31.90 50.81
N GLY A 15 3.79 -31.54 49.60
CA GLY A 15 3.15 -31.65 48.27
C GLY A 15 2.72 -30.28 47.72
N GLN A 16 2.92 -29.84 46.47
CA GLN A 16 3.18 -30.43 45.14
C GLN A 16 3.74 -29.33 44.18
N PRO A 17 4.23 -29.67 42.97
CA PRO A 17 4.96 -28.74 42.09
C PRO A 17 4.06 -27.76 41.32
N GLY A 18 4.63 -26.61 40.98
CA GLY A 18 3.94 -25.41 40.51
C GLY A 18 3.16 -25.53 39.20
N GLU A 19 2.03 -24.85 39.19
CA GLU A 19 1.26 -24.49 38.01
C GLU A 19 1.89 -23.24 37.38
N GLN A 20 2.28 -23.35 36.11
CA GLN A 20 2.56 -22.20 35.26
C GLN A 20 1.22 -21.69 34.76
N GLU A 21 0.81 -20.50 35.22
CA GLU A 21 -0.36 -19.80 34.70
C GLU A 21 -0.08 -19.34 33.24
N GLU A 22 -0.80 -19.92 32.28
CA GLU A 22 -0.90 -19.37 30.92
C GLU A 22 -1.85 -18.16 30.94
N PRO A 23 -1.49 -17.04 30.28
CA PRO A 23 -2.38 -15.88 30.22
C PRO A 23 -3.51 -16.14 29.20
N VAL A 24 -4.75 -16.10 29.68
CA VAL A 24 -5.97 -16.05 28.87
C VAL A 24 -6.07 -14.65 28.25
N LEU A 25 -6.04 -14.57 26.92
CA LEU A 25 -6.13 -13.33 26.15
C LEU A 25 -7.58 -13.09 25.69
N THR A 26 -8.18 -12.02 26.19
CA THR A 26 -9.41 -11.38 25.69
C THR A 26 -9.22 -10.83 24.27
N GLY A 27 -10.27 -10.92 23.44
CA GLY A 27 -10.26 -10.54 22.03
C GLY A 27 -9.76 -9.12 21.77
N VAL A 28 -8.87 -8.99 20.79
CA VAL A 28 -8.10 -7.77 20.46
C VAL A 28 -8.98 -6.64 19.87
N LEU A 29 -10.22 -6.94 19.50
CA LEU A 29 -11.15 -6.01 18.85
C LEU A 29 -12.39 -5.64 19.70
N ALA A 30 -12.47 -6.10 20.95
CA ALA A 30 -13.64 -5.91 21.78
C ALA A 30 -13.55 -4.63 22.64
N ASP A 31 -13.83 -3.47 22.03
CA ASP A 31 -14.23 -2.26 22.75
C ASP A 31 -15.67 -1.90 22.38
N GLN A 32 -16.60 -2.84 22.65
CA GLN A 32 -18.04 -2.63 22.85
C GLN A 32 -18.74 -4.00 23.00
N SER A 33 -19.13 -4.38 24.21
CA SER A 33 -20.53 -4.71 24.56
C SER A 33 -20.62 -5.47 25.89
N ASP A 34 -21.72 -5.16 26.59
CA ASP A 34 -22.07 -5.47 27.96
C ASP A 34 -22.02 -6.95 28.38
N VAL A 35 -21.68 -7.08 29.66
CA VAL A 35 -21.78 -8.27 30.51
C VAL A 35 -23.17 -8.91 30.42
N LEU A 36 -23.22 -10.18 30.05
CA LEU A 36 -24.32 -11.07 30.41
C LEU A 36 -23.75 -12.27 31.18
N LEU A 37 -24.20 -12.40 32.43
CA LEU A 37 -23.85 -13.45 33.37
C LEU A 37 -24.57 -14.77 33.05
N ASP A 38 -23.87 -15.86 33.37
CA ASP A 38 -24.25 -17.29 33.29
C ASP A 38 -25.64 -17.65 33.83
N GLU A 39 -26.26 -18.67 33.21
CA GLU A 39 -26.96 -19.73 33.94
C GLU A 39 -26.66 -21.12 33.37
N ASN A 40 -26.40 -22.04 34.31
CA ASN A 40 -25.95 -23.42 34.14
C ASN A 40 -26.89 -24.34 33.33
N GLY A 41 -26.31 -25.32 32.63
CA GLY A 41 -27.03 -26.48 32.11
C GLY A 41 -26.10 -27.59 31.57
N ASP A 42 -25.84 -28.60 32.40
CA ASP A 42 -25.23 -29.89 32.03
C ASP A 42 -25.97 -30.59 30.86
N GLY A 43 -25.21 -31.25 29.97
CA GLY A 43 -25.69 -32.46 29.28
C GLY A 43 -25.37 -32.62 27.79
N HIS A 44 -24.59 -33.66 27.48
CA HIS A 44 -24.48 -34.40 26.20
C HIS A 44 -23.77 -33.73 25.02
N VAL A 45 -22.43 -33.80 25.05
CA VAL A 45 -21.56 -33.64 23.87
C VAL A 45 -21.31 -35.02 23.26
N GLY A 46 -21.65 -35.20 21.98
CA GLY A 46 -21.31 -36.42 21.23
C GLY A 46 -22.48 -37.05 20.48
N GLN A 47 -23.11 -36.29 19.58
CA GLN A 47 -23.79 -36.81 18.38
C GLN A 47 -24.38 -35.67 17.52
N ARG A 48 -24.72 -34.52 18.13
CA ARG A 48 -25.21 -33.33 17.41
C ARG A 48 -24.19 -32.66 16.48
N ASP A 49 -22.91 -32.74 16.83
CA ASP A 49 -21.86 -32.11 16.01
C ASP A 49 -21.74 -32.80 14.64
N ALA A 50 -21.81 -34.12 14.54
CA ALA A 50 -21.65 -34.79 13.24
C ALA A 50 -22.74 -34.42 12.22
N GLU A 51 -24.00 -34.27 12.66
CA GLU A 51 -25.14 -33.94 11.81
C GLU A 51 -25.13 -32.45 11.40
N GLU A 52 -24.81 -31.53 12.32
CA GLU A 52 -24.60 -30.12 11.96
C GLU A 52 -23.44 -29.95 10.98
N TRP A 53 -22.39 -30.77 11.10
CA TRP A 53 -21.22 -30.73 10.24
C TRP A 53 -21.51 -31.26 8.83
N GLU A 54 -22.29 -32.34 8.69
CA GLU A 54 -22.75 -32.84 7.39
C GLU A 54 -23.73 -31.86 6.72
N GLU A 55 -24.64 -31.24 7.47
CA GLU A 55 -25.51 -30.19 6.95
C GLU A 55 -24.69 -28.96 6.51
N ARG A 56 -23.63 -28.59 7.23
CA ARG A 56 -22.71 -27.50 6.85
C ARG A 56 -21.93 -27.81 5.58
N GLU A 57 -21.37 -29.02 5.45
CA GLU A 57 -20.73 -29.46 4.20
C GLU A 57 -21.72 -29.40 3.03
N SER A 58 -22.98 -29.81 3.26
CA SER A 58 -24.03 -29.75 2.24
C SER A 58 -24.39 -28.30 1.85
N ARG A 59 -24.47 -27.36 2.81
CA ARG A 59 -24.73 -25.94 2.53
C ARG A 59 -23.57 -25.28 1.78
N ASN A 60 -22.33 -25.60 2.14
CA ASN A 60 -21.15 -25.08 1.44
C ASN A 60 -21.02 -25.70 0.04
N GLN A 61 -21.35 -26.97 -0.15
CA GLN A 61 -21.43 -27.60 -1.47
C GLN A 61 -22.57 -27.03 -2.32
N LEU A 62 -23.76 -26.77 -1.75
CA LEU A 62 -24.89 -26.16 -2.46
C LEU A 62 -24.61 -24.71 -2.89
N LYS A 63 -23.86 -23.95 -2.09
CA LYS A 63 -23.35 -22.62 -2.48
C LYS A 63 -22.37 -22.67 -3.66
N HIS A 64 -21.68 -23.81 -3.86
CA HIS A 64 -20.75 -24.04 -4.97
C HIS A 64 -21.43 -24.53 -6.27
N VAL A 65 -22.69 -24.97 -6.23
CA VAL A 65 -23.34 -25.64 -7.38
C VAL A 65 -24.34 -24.75 -8.13
N ALA A 66 -24.71 -23.58 -7.61
CA ALA A 66 -25.59 -22.64 -8.31
C ALA A 66 -24.83 -21.73 -9.29
N GLY A 67 -24.27 -22.32 -10.35
CA GLY A 67 -23.54 -21.56 -11.39
C GLY A 67 -22.98 -22.41 -12.52
N LEU A 68 -23.73 -23.39 -13.04
CA LEU A 68 -23.29 -24.20 -14.17
C LEU A 68 -24.34 -24.19 -15.29
N GLY A 69 -24.26 -23.16 -16.11
CA GLY A 69 -24.77 -23.14 -17.48
C GLY A 69 -23.59 -23.09 -18.45
N GLU A 70 -23.38 -24.20 -19.13
CA GLU A 70 -22.62 -24.43 -20.38
C GLU A 70 -21.21 -23.82 -20.58
N LEU A 71 -20.26 -24.75 -20.68
CA LEU A 71 -18.91 -24.64 -21.24
C LEU A 71 -18.68 -23.51 -22.25
N GLN A 72 -17.87 -22.52 -21.86
CA GLN A 72 -16.93 -21.85 -22.76
C GLN A 72 -15.54 -21.71 -22.11
N ASP A 73 -14.55 -21.73 -22.98
CA ASP A 73 -13.12 -21.90 -22.77
C ASP A 73 -12.45 -20.82 -21.90
N VAL A 74 -11.59 -21.29 -20.99
CA VAL A 74 -10.31 -20.70 -20.53
C VAL A 74 -10.32 -19.25 -20.05
N THR A 75 -9.88 -19.06 -18.79
CA THR A 75 -9.61 -17.79 -18.08
C THR A 75 -10.81 -16.99 -17.60
N GLU A 76 -11.70 -17.61 -16.83
CA GLU A 76 -12.50 -16.84 -15.88
C GLU A 76 -11.73 -16.74 -14.56
N VAL A 77 -10.94 -15.67 -14.45
CA VAL A 77 -10.87 -14.92 -13.18
C VAL A 77 -12.32 -14.62 -12.86
N GLU A 78 -12.94 -15.41 -11.97
CA GLU A 78 -14.27 -15.13 -11.47
C GLU A 78 -14.27 -13.69 -10.97
N TYR A 79 -14.91 -12.81 -11.75
CA TYR A 79 -15.35 -11.51 -11.27
C TYR A 79 -16.33 -11.78 -10.14
N ARG A 80 -15.80 -11.88 -8.93
CA ARG A 80 -16.60 -11.89 -7.70
C ARG A 80 -17.37 -10.57 -7.69
N LYS A 81 -18.66 -10.66 -8.01
CA LYS A 81 -19.64 -9.69 -7.47
C LYS A 81 -19.31 -9.53 -5.99
N VAL A 82 -19.13 -8.29 -5.55
CA VAL A 82 -18.87 -7.90 -4.15
C VAL A 82 -19.82 -8.68 -3.23
N ARG A 83 -19.35 -9.82 -2.74
CA ARG A 83 -19.90 -10.49 -1.58
C ARG A 83 -19.04 -9.95 -0.46
N LEU A 84 -19.64 -9.15 0.41
CA LEU A 84 -19.04 -8.75 1.68
C LEU A 84 -18.67 -10.04 2.42
N GLU A 85 -17.43 -10.49 2.28
CA GLU A 85 -16.96 -11.70 2.97
C GLU A 85 -16.83 -11.35 4.45
N ARG A 86 -17.42 -12.17 5.32
CA ARG A 86 -17.18 -12.11 6.75
C ARG A 86 -15.83 -12.74 7.03
N VAL A 87 -14.92 -12.01 7.66
CA VAL A 87 -13.53 -12.43 7.83
C VAL A 87 -13.08 -12.49 9.27
N VAL A 88 -12.23 -13.47 9.57
CA VAL A 88 -11.49 -13.55 10.82
C VAL A 88 -10.01 -13.34 10.52
N LEU A 89 -9.36 -12.46 11.28
CA LEU A 89 -7.96 -12.13 11.12
C LEU A 89 -7.09 -13.00 12.03
N VAL A 90 -5.93 -13.40 11.54
CA VAL A 90 -5.00 -14.25 12.30
C VAL A 90 -3.57 -13.78 12.11
N GLY A 91 -2.85 -13.58 13.22
CA GLY A 91 -1.43 -13.26 13.21
C GLY A 91 -0.63 -14.14 14.17
N VAL A 92 0.61 -14.42 13.82
CA VAL A 92 1.59 -15.03 14.73
C VAL A 92 2.70 -14.04 14.99
N TRP A 93 3.05 -13.85 16.26
CA TRP A 93 4.14 -12.95 16.64
C TRP A 93 5.14 -13.63 17.56
N SER A 94 6.40 -13.21 17.46
CA SER A 94 7.51 -13.72 18.25
C SER A 94 8.13 -12.60 19.06
N SER A 95 8.29 -12.83 20.36
CA SER A 95 8.97 -11.89 21.27
C SER A 95 10.46 -11.71 20.95
N MET A 96 11.03 -12.51 20.04
CA MET A 96 12.39 -12.31 19.54
C MET A 96 12.50 -11.24 18.44
N THR A 97 11.38 -10.91 17.79
CA THR A 97 11.38 -10.06 16.59
C THR A 97 10.52 -8.83 16.78
N THR A 98 9.42 -8.94 17.52
CA THR A 98 8.47 -7.86 17.70
C THR A 98 7.87 -7.87 19.11
N THR A 99 7.13 -6.82 19.43
CA THR A 99 6.39 -6.68 20.70
C THR A 99 4.91 -7.00 20.50
N ALA A 100 4.20 -7.34 21.57
CA ALA A 100 2.74 -7.58 21.50
C ALA A 100 2.00 -6.36 20.92
N ALA A 101 2.35 -5.15 21.35
CA ALA A 101 1.75 -3.91 20.85
C ALA A 101 1.97 -3.70 19.34
N GLN A 102 3.15 -4.03 18.82
CA GLN A 102 3.43 -3.96 17.38
C GLN A 102 2.69 -5.04 16.59
N ALA A 103 2.50 -6.23 17.15
CA ALA A 103 1.70 -7.29 16.54
C ALA A 103 0.21 -6.93 16.48
N GLU A 104 -0.33 -6.31 17.53
CA GLU A 104 -1.69 -5.77 17.54
C GLU A 104 -1.86 -4.67 16.49
N GLU A 105 -0.88 -3.77 16.35
CA GLU A 105 -0.92 -2.74 15.31
C GLU A 105 -0.91 -3.36 13.90
N SER A 106 -0.10 -4.38 13.66
CA SER A 106 -0.09 -5.12 12.39
C SER A 106 -1.44 -5.75 12.09
N LEU A 107 -2.11 -6.31 13.10
CA LEU A 107 -3.45 -6.88 12.95
C LEU A 107 -4.52 -5.81 12.71
N ARG A 108 -4.41 -4.63 13.35
CA ARG A 108 -5.30 -3.48 13.07
C ARG A 108 -5.10 -2.96 11.65
N GLU A 109 -3.86 -2.90 11.17
CA GLU A 109 -3.55 -2.54 9.78
C GLU A 109 -4.17 -3.58 8.82
N LEU A 110 -4.05 -4.88 9.12
CA LEU A 110 -4.69 -5.93 8.34
C LEU A 110 -6.22 -5.83 8.34
N ALA A 111 -6.82 -5.43 9.46
CA ALA A 111 -8.25 -5.16 9.55
C ALA A 111 -8.66 -4.02 8.60
N ALA A 112 -7.93 -2.90 8.63
CA ALA A 112 -8.17 -1.78 7.73
C ALA A 112 -7.97 -2.16 6.25
N LEU A 113 -7.02 -3.05 5.94
CA LEU A 113 -6.84 -3.62 4.59
C LEU A 113 -8.05 -4.46 4.18
N ALA A 114 -8.50 -5.36 5.05
CA ALA A 114 -9.65 -6.21 4.78
C ALA A 114 -10.94 -5.38 4.57
N GLU A 115 -11.17 -4.38 5.42
CA GLU A 115 -12.31 -3.46 5.29
C GLU A 115 -12.24 -2.66 3.98
N THR A 116 -11.06 -2.17 3.62
CA THR A 116 -10.83 -1.48 2.34
C THR A 116 -11.13 -2.37 1.14
N ALA A 117 -10.82 -3.67 1.22
CA ALA A 117 -11.16 -4.64 0.18
C ALA A 117 -12.67 -4.98 0.12
N GLY A 118 -13.48 -4.43 1.04
CA GLY A 118 -14.91 -4.70 1.16
C GLY A 118 -15.26 -5.91 2.02
N ALA A 119 -14.37 -6.34 2.91
CA ALA A 119 -14.65 -7.42 3.86
C ALA A 119 -15.23 -6.87 5.18
N VAL A 120 -15.98 -7.70 5.91
CA VAL A 120 -16.46 -7.39 7.26
C VAL A 120 -15.62 -8.16 8.26
N VAL A 121 -14.75 -7.44 8.97
CA VAL A 121 -13.90 -8.03 10.01
C VAL A 121 -14.76 -8.38 11.23
N CYS A 122 -14.86 -9.67 11.53
CA CYS A 122 -15.70 -10.18 12.63
C CYS A 122 -14.89 -10.38 13.91
N ASP A 123 -13.65 -10.85 13.78
CA ASP A 123 -12.80 -11.16 14.93
C ASP A 123 -11.31 -11.17 14.53
N GLY A 124 -10.42 -11.16 15.52
CA GLY A 124 -8.98 -11.13 15.34
C GLY A 124 -8.24 -11.95 16.40
N LEU A 125 -7.37 -12.85 15.95
CA LEU A 125 -6.61 -13.77 16.79
C LEU A 125 -5.10 -13.55 16.65
N LEU A 126 -4.44 -13.19 17.75
CA LEU A 126 -2.98 -13.18 17.82
C LEU A 126 -2.46 -14.35 18.64
N GLN A 127 -1.52 -15.09 18.05
CA GLN A 127 -0.86 -16.20 18.72
C GLN A 127 0.62 -15.87 18.95
N HIS A 128 1.05 -15.93 20.21
CA HIS A 128 2.47 -15.83 20.54
C HIS A 128 3.18 -17.17 20.27
N ARG A 129 4.23 -17.14 19.44
CA ARG A 129 5.14 -18.28 19.19
C ARG A 129 6.51 -17.78 18.79
N TYR A 130 7.56 -18.51 19.20
CA TYR A 130 8.92 -18.23 18.74
C TYR A 130 9.08 -18.34 17.22
N LYS A 131 8.38 -19.30 16.59
CA LYS A 131 8.32 -19.50 15.13
C LYS A 131 6.92 -19.99 14.74
N PRO A 132 6.42 -19.60 13.55
CA PRO A 132 5.20 -20.18 12.99
C PRO A 132 5.28 -21.70 12.90
N ASP A 133 4.16 -22.37 13.14
CA ASP A 133 4.04 -23.81 13.00
C ASP A 133 4.18 -24.24 11.52
N SER A 134 5.02 -25.24 11.26
CA SER A 134 5.32 -25.66 9.88
C SER A 134 4.10 -26.25 9.15
N ALA A 135 3.13 -26.80 9.89
CA ALA A 135 1.93 -27.38 9.33
C ALA A 135 0.80 -26.36 9.21
N THR A 136 0.48 -25.61 10.26
CA THR A 136 -0.77 -24.83 10.38
C THR A 136 -0.55 -23.33 10.65
N TYR A 137 0.69 -22.84 10.63
CA TYR A 137 1.07 -21.46 10.99
C TYR A 137 0.83 -21.11 12.47
N VAL A 138 -0.39 -21.27 13.00
CA VAL A 138 -0.75 -21.01 14.41
C VAL A 138 -0.54 -22.21 15.36
N GLY A 139 -0.51 -23.44 14.83
CA GLY A 139 -0.48 -24.68 15.60
C GLY A 139 -1.84 -25.38 15.65
N SER A 140 -1.85 -26.70 15.81
CA SER A 140 -3.06 -27.53 15.67
C SER A 140 -4.15 -27.26 16.71
N GLY A 141 -3.80 -26.92 17.94
CA GLY A 141 -4.76 -26.54 18.98
C GLY A 141 -5.47 -25.24 18.63
N LYS A 142 -4.68 -24.21 18.32
CA LYS A 142 -5.19 -22.88 17.95
C LYS A 142 -5.96 -22.89 16.62
N ALA A 143 -5.61 -23.78 15.70
CA ALA A 143 -6.36 -23.99 14.46
C ALA A 143 -7.78 -24.56 14.70
N ARG A 144 -8.00 -25.33 15.77
CA ARG A 144 -9.36 -25.79 16.15
C ARG A 144 -10.15 -24.66 16.79
N GLU A 145 -9.54 -23.93 17.71
CA GLU A 145 -10.16 -22.73 18.30
C GLU A 145 -10.54 -21.71 17.22
N LEU A 146 -9.68 -21.53 16.21
CA LEU A 146 -9.98 -20.70 15.05
C LEU A 146 -11.20 -21.23 14.26
N ALA A 147 -11.36 -22.54 14.12
CA ALA A 147 -12.54 -23.12 13.49
C ALA A 147 -13.82 -22.82 14.29
N ASP A 148 -13.73 -22.83 15.62
CA ASP A 148 -14.85 -22.48 16.51
C ASP A 148 -15.20 -20.99 16.38
N ILE A 149 -14.21 -20.09 16.39
CA ILE A 149 -14.39 -18.64 16.18
C ILE A 149 -15.04 -18.36 14.83
N VAL A 150 -14.58 -19.04 13.77
CA VAL A 150 -15.14 -18.93 12.42
C VAL A 150 -16.59 -19.41 12.39
N ALA A 151 -16.91 -20.49 13.11
CA ALA A 151 -18.27 -21.03 13.19
C ALA A 151 -19.22 -20.08 13.93
N VAL A 152 -18.80 -19.55 15.09
CA VAL A 152 -19.58 -18.60 15.90
C VAL A 152 -19.86 -17.32 15.13
N ASN A 153 -18.85 -16.81 14.42
CA ASN A 153 -18.95 -15.58 13.66
C ASN A 153 -19.50 -15.77 12.24
N GLU A 154 -19.85 -16.99 11.83
CA GLU A 154 -20.27 -17.30 10.45
C GLU A 154 -19.32 -16.69 9.39
N ALA A 155 -18.01 -16.78 9.63
CA ALA A 155 -17.01 -16.22 8.71
C ALA A 155 -16.81 -17.11 7.48
N ASP A 156 -16.65 -16.51 6.31
CA ASP A 156 -16.43 -17.20 5.03
C ASP A 156 -14.95 -17.36 4.69
N THR A 157 -14.11 -16.48 5.25
CA THR A 157 -12.68 -16.37 4.92
C THR A 157 -11.85 -16.07 6.17
N ILE A 158 -10.66 -16.68 6.26
CA ILE A 158 -9.62 -16.30 7.21
C ILE A 158 -8.56 -15.50 6.48
N ILE A 159 -8.15 -14.35 7.04
CA ILE A 159 -7.04 -13.56 6.53
C ILE A 159 -5.86 -13.67 7.49
N VAL A 160 -4.70 -14.07 6.96
CA VAL A 160 -3.48 -14.23 7.74
C VAL A 160 -2.51 -13.07 7.50
N ASP A 161 -1.94 -12.54 8.59
CA ASP A 161 -1.02 -11.39 8.62
C ASP A 161 0.43 -11.73 8.18
N ASP A 162 0.59 -12.67 7.26
CA ASP A 162 1.89 -13.10 6.73
C ASP A 162 1.73 -13.85 5.39
N ASP A 163 2.79 -13.96 4.59
CA ASP A 163 2.78 -14.74 3.35
C ASP A 163 2.80 -16.24 3.66
N LEU A 164 1.66 -16.90 3.49
CA LEU A 164 1.51 -18.31 3.84
C LEU A 164 2.11 -19.22 2.77
N PRO A 165 2.99 -20.17 3.10
CA PRO A 165 3.33 -21.27 2.21
C PRO A 165 2.08 -22.07 1.78
N PRO A 166 2.03 -22.61 0.54
CA PRO A 166 0.87 -23.36 0.06
C PRO A 166 0.47 -24.57 0.91
N SER A 167 1.41 -25.18 1.65
CA SER A 167 1.12 -26.27 2.58
C SER A 167 0.39 -25.79 3.82
N GLN A 168 0.81 -24.67 4.41
CA GLN A 168 0.18 -24.09 5.60
C GLN A 168 -1.24 -23.61 5.30
N ARG A 169 -1.41 -22.92 4.16
CA ARG A 169 -2.74 -22.50 3.70
C ARG A 169 -3.70 -23.68 3.62
N ARG A 170 -3.31 -24.79 2.98
CA ARG A 170 -4.15 -25.99 2.88
C ARG A 170 -4.46 -26.62 4.22
N ALA A 171 -3.48 -26.73 5.11
CA ALA A 171 -3.71 -27.31 6.42
C ALA A 171 -4.71 -26.50 7.25
N LEU A 172 -4.64 -25.15 7.15
CA LEU A 172 -5.63 -24.26 7.76
C LEU A 172 -7.01 -24.40 7.10
N GLU A 173 -7.08 -24.45 5.76
CA GLU A 173 -8.34 -24.70 5.03
C GLU A 173 -8.95 -26.06 5.40
N ASP A 174 -8.13 -27.10 5.55
CA ASP A 174 -8.58 -28.45 5.93
C ASP A 174 -9.07 -28.49 7.38
N ALA A 175 -8.48 -27.70 8.28
CA ALA A 175 -8.86 -27.62 9.69
C ALA A 175 -10.12 -26.77 9.92
N THR A 176 -10.24 -25.64 9.21
CA THR A 176 -11.29 -24.63 9.44
C THR A 176 -12.44 -24.70 8.43
N LYS A 177 -12.27 -25.42 7.32
CA LYS A 177 -13.25 -25.60 6.23
C LYS A 177 -13.68 -24.32 5.51
N VAL A 178 -12.96 -23.22 5.73
CA VAL A 178 -13.17 -21.94 5.07
C VAL A 178 -11.96 -21.55 4.24
N LYS A 179 -12.14 -20.57 3.35
CA LYS A 179 -11.06 -20.08 2.48
C LYS A 179 -9.98 -19.39 3.34
N VAL A 180 -8.71 -19.63 3.05
CA VAL A 180 -7.61 -18.94 3.72
C VAL A 180 -6.88 -18.06 2.71
N VAL A 181 -6.75 -16.78 3.06
CA VAL A 181 -6.11 -15.73 2.26
C VAL A 181 -4.96 -15.14 3.09
N ASP A 182 -3.86 -14.79 2.46
CA ASP A 182 -2.74 -14.10 3.11
C ASP A 182 -2.81 -12.59 2.86
N ARG A 183 -2.02 -11.83 3.64
CA ARG A 183 -1.88 -10.37 3.52
C ARG A 183 -1.57 -9.92 2.10
N THR A 184 -0.68 -10.62 1.41
CA THR A 184 -0.29 -10.34 0.02
C THR A 184 -1.48 -10.36 -0.92
N ALA A 185 -2.34 -11.38 -0.82
CA ALA A 185 -3.53 -11.50 -1.65
C ALA A 185 -4.57 -10.41 -1.37
N VAL A 186 -4.74 -9.99 -0.11
CA VAL A 186 -5.62 -8.85 0.23
C VAL A 186 -5.12 -7.55 -0.40
N ILE A 187 -3.83 -7.26 -0.26
CA ILE A 187 -3.20 -6.08 -0.85
C ILE A 187 -3.39 -6.05 -2.38
N LEU A 188 -3.13 -7.19 -3.04
CA LEU A 188 -3.33 -7.34 -4.49
C LEU A 188 -4.78 -7.12 -4.92
N ASP A 189 -5.76 -7.51 -4.11
CA ASP A 189 -7.18 -7.30 -4.39
C ASP A 189 -7.57 -5.83 -4.27
N ILE A 190 -7.13 -5.14 -3.20
CA ILE A 190 -7.34 -3.70 -3.03
C ILE A 190 -6.80 -2.95 -4.24
N PHE A 191 -5.59 -3.28 -4.68
CA PHE A 191 -5.00 -2.62 -5.85
C PHE A 191 -5.76 -2.90 -7.14
N ALA A 192 -6.32 -4.09 -7.31
CA ALA A 192 -7.14 -4.40 -8.48
C ALA A 192 -8.44 -3.57 -8.50
N GLN A 193 -9.02 -3.30 -7.33
CA GLN A 193 -10.19 -2.45 -7.17
C GLN A 193 -9.88 -0.97 -7.47
N HIS A 194 -8.68 -0.50 -7.09
CA HIS A 194 -8.26 0.90 -7.25
C HIS A 194 -7.56 1.21 -8.59
N ALA A 195 -7.15 0.20 -9.36
CA ALA A 195 -6.49 0.39 -10.64
C ALA A 195 -7.46 0.95 -11.70
N THR A 196 -7.30 2.23 -12.06
CA THR A 196 -8.15 2.87 -13.07
C THR A 196 -7.48 2.90 -14.43
N SER A 197 -6.17 3.20 -14.46
CA SER A 197 -5.41 3.34 -15.69
C SER A 197 -5.14 2.01 -16.37
N ARG A 198 -4.95 2.02 -17.70
CA ARG A 198 -4.61 0.83 -18.47
C ARG A 198 -3.28 0.22 -18.02
N GLU A 199 -2.37 1.05 -17.56
CA GLU A 199 -1.05 0.63 -17.10
C GLU A 199 -1.12 0.02 -15.71
N GLY A 200 -1.76 0.70 -14.76
CA GLY A 200 -2.00 0.20 -13.40
C GLY A 200 -2.76 -1.13 -13.43
N LYS A 201 -3.79 -1.26 -14.26
CA LYS A 201 -4.51 -2.54 -14.46
C LYS A 201 -3.59 -3.66 -14.96
N ALA A 202 -2.71 -3.36 -15.91
CA ALA A 202 -1.78 -4.36 -16.44
C ALA A 202 -0.71 -4.76 -15.42
N GLN A 203 -0.24 -3.82 -14.60
CA GLN A 203 0.72 -4.06 -13.52
C GLN A 203 0.13 -4.90 -12.39
N VAL A 204 -1.09 -4.58 -11.96
CA VAL A 204 -1.78 -5.37 -10.92
C VAL A 204 -2.10 -6.78 -11.43
N GLU A 205 -2.59 -6.92 -12.66
CA GLU A 205 -2.83 -8.24 -13.27
C GLU A 205 -1.52 -9.06 -13.34
N LEU A 206 -0.41 -8.42 -13.72
CA LEU A 206 0.90 -9.07 -13.74
C LEU A 206 1.30 -9.59 -12.35
N ALA A 207 1.20 -8.73 -11.33
CA ALA A 207 1.55 -9.08 -9.96
C ALA A 207 0.65 -10.21 -9.40
N GLN A 208 -0.65 -10.18 -9.69
CA GLN A 208 -1.58 -11.25 -9.33
C GLN A 208 -1.19 -12.58 -9.97
N LEU A 209 -0.86 -12.59 -11.27
CA LEU A 209 -0.46 -13.82 -11.97
C LEU A 209 0.88 -14.36 -11.45
N GLU A 210 1.83 -13.48 -11.14
CA GLU A 210 3.13 -13.87 -10.57
C GLU A 210 3.01 -14.45 -9.17
N TYR A 211 2.12 -13.89 -8.34
CA TYR A 211 1.77 -14.42 -7.03
C TYR A 211 1.02 -15.77 -7.13
N MET A 212 0.07 -15.90 -8.07
CA MET A 212 -0.71 -17.13 -8.24
C MET A 212 0.10 -18.30 -8.81
N LEU A 213 1.03 -18.03 -9.74
CA LEU A 213 1.80 -19.05 -10.47
C LEU A 213 2.47 -20.11 -9.59
N PRO A 214 3.23 -19.77 -8.52
CA PRO A 214 3.78 -20.77 -7.60
C PRO A 214 2.71 -21.50 -6.77
N ARG A 215 1.51 -20.93 -6.65
CA ARG A 215 0.42 -21.39 -5.77
C ARG A 215 -0.64 -22.25 -6.47
N LEU A 216 -0.62 -22.34 -7.80
CA LEU A 216 -1.59 -23.09 -8.64
C LEU A 216 -1.82 -24.56 -8.23
N ARG A 217 -0.75 -25.29 -7.84
CA ARG A 217 -0.88 -26.71 -7.43
C ARG A 217 -1.80 -26.90 -6.21
N GLY A 218 -2.05 -25.85 -5.42
CA GLY A 218 -2.92 -25.89 -4.25
C GLY A 218 -4.37 -25.54 -4.48
N TRP A 219 -4.74 -25.10 -5.67
CA TRP A 219 -6.14 -24.83 -6.03
C TRP A 219 -6.82 -26.04 -6.69
N GLY A 220 -6.04 -26.94 -7.30
CA GLY A 220 -6.56 -28.10 -8.05
C GLY A 220 -6.91 -29.35 -7.23
N GLY A 221 -6.84 -29.31 -5.89
CA GLY A 221 -7.09 -30.48 -5.03
C GLY A 221 -8.48 -31.10 -5.20
N SER A 222 -9.48 -30.29 -5.58
CA SER A 222 -10.85 -30.74 -5.84
C SER A 222 -11.04 -31.36 -7.23
N LEU A 223 -10.24 -30.98 -8.24
CA LEU A 223 -10.34 -31.56 -9.59
C LEU A 223 -9.60 -32.90 -9.74
N SER A 224 -8.54 -33.13 -8.96
CA SER A 224 -7.73 -34.35 -9.06
C SER A 224 -8.40 -35.59 -8.46
N ARG A 225 -9.32 -35.43 -7.50
CA ARG A 225 -9.98 -36.57 -6.86
C ARG A 225 -10.99 -37.26 -7.77
N GLN A 226 -11.53 -36.57 -8.77
CA GLN A 226 -12.54 -37.12 -9.66
C GLN A 226 -11.95 -37.93 -10.84
N ALA A 227 -10.64 -37.86 -11.09
CA ALA A 227 -9.96 -38.62 -12.14
C ALA A 227 -9.32 -39.93 -11.65
N GLY A 228 -9.25 -40.18 -10.33
CA GLY A 228 -8.55 -41.34 -9.74
C GLY A 228 -9.45 -42.42 -9.13
N GLY A 229 -10.78 -42.24 -9.16
CA GLY A 229 -11.71 -43.08 -8.41
C GLY A 229 -12.56 -44.01 -9.27
N ARG A 230 -11.98 -45.04 -9.91
CA ARG A 230 -12.71 -46.28 -10.22
C ARG A 230 -11.85 -47.54 -10.08
N ALA A 231 -12.31 -48.37 -9.15
CA ALA A 231 -12.21 -49.82 -9.06
C ALA A 231 -10.85 -50.44 -8.69
N ALA A 232 -10.79 -50.85 -7.43
CA ALA A 232 -10.07 -52.03 -7.00
C ALA A 232 -10.45 -53.23 -7.88
N GLY A 233 -9.44 -53.76 -8.58
CA GLY A 233 -9.47 -55.02 -9.29
C GLY A 233 -8.02 -55.33 -9.62
N ALA A 234 -7.47 -56.37 -8.99
CA ALA A 234 -6.13 -56.84 -9.28
C ALA A 234 -5.93 -57.02 -10.79
N ASP A 235 -4.75 -56.65 -11.27
CA ASP A 235 -4.26 -56.87 -12.65
C ASP A 235 -4.52 -55.75 -13.69
N ALA A 236 -4.12 -54.51 -13.39
CA ALA A 236 -3.88 -53.48 -14.41
C ALA A 236 -2.88 -52.41 -13.94
N GLY A 237 -1.63 -52.81 -13.73
CA GLY A 237 -0.52 -51.87 -13.65
C GLY A 237 -0.16 -51.34 -15.03
N ILE A 238 -0.90 -50.37 -15.58
CA ILE A 238 -0.47 -49.39 -16.61
C ILE A 238 -1.29 -48.11 -16.37
N GLY A 239 -0.88 -47.32 -15.39
CA GLY A 239 -1.34 -45.94 -15.22
C GLY A 239 -0.61 -45.02 -16.18
N SER A 240 -1.24 -44.75 -17.33
CA SER A 240 -1.08 -43.53 -18.16
C SER A 240 0.34 -42.92 -18.26
N ARG A 241 1.27 -43.62 -18.90
CA ARG A 241 2.46 -42.99 -19.53
C ARG A 241 2.13 -42.63 -20.98
N GLY A 242 1.32 -41.59 -21.17
CA GLY A 242 1.19 -40.89 -22.45
C GLY A 242 1.83 -39.50 -22.37
N PRO A 243 2.25 -38.88 -23.49
CA PRO A 243 2.87 -37.55 -23.53
C PRO A 243 1.83 -36.42 -23.32
N GLY A 244 0.87 -36.62 -22.41
CA GLY A 244 -0.16 -35.66 -22.07
C GLY A 244 0.38 -34.69 -21.02
N GLU A 245 0.65 -33.46 -21.44
CA GLU A 245 0.92 -32.34 -20.54
C GLU A 245 -0.17 -32.33 -19.45
N THR A 246 0.21 -32.46 -18.18
CA THR A 246 -0.77 -32.45 -17.08
C THR A 246 -1.57 -31.14 -17.13
N LYS A 247 -2.87 -31.16 -16.83
CA LYS A 247 -3.73 -29.96 -16.83
C LYS A 247 -3.07 -28.77 -16.10
N ILE A 248 -2.39 -29.04 -14.98
CA ILE A 248 -1.63 -28.07 -14.20
C ILE A 248 -0.48 -27.44 -15.00
N GLU A 249 0.25 -28.22 -15.78
CA GLU A 249 1.35 -27.70 -16.60
C GLU A 249 0.83 -26.90 -17.80
N MET A 250 -0.30 -27.31 -18.40
CA MET A 250 -1.00 -26.54 -19.43
C MET A 250 -1.48 -25.19 -18.88
N ASP A 251 -2.12 -25.17 -17.70
CA ASP A 251 -2.55 -23.93 -17.02
C ASP A 251 -1.37 -23.02 -16.72
N ARG A 252 -0.26 -23.59 -16.22
CA ARG A 252 0.99 -22.88 -15.96
C ARG A 252 1.58 -22.27 -17.23
N ARG A 253 1.49 -22.96 -18.36
CA ARG A 253 1.96 -22.48 -19.67
C ARG A 253 1.11 -21.31 -20.18
N VAL A 254 -0.20 -21.37 -19.99
CA VAL A 254 -1.12 -20.26 -20.32
C VAL A 254 -0.78 -19.02 -19.48
N ILE A 255 -0.64 -19.19 -18.16
CA ILE A 255 -0.32 -18.08 -17.25
C ILE A 255 1.03 -17.45 -17.59
N ARG A 256 2.07 -18.27 -17.83
CA ARG A 256 3.39 -17.76 -18.28
C ARG A 256 3.31 -16.98 -19.58
N SER A 257 2.48 -17.45 -20.52
CA SER A 257 2.27 -16.77 -21.80
C SER A 257 1.56 -15.43 -21.61
N ARG A 258 0.60 -15.35 -20.68
CA ARG A 258 -0.08 -14.11 -20.28
C ARG A 258 0.88 -13.14 -19.60
N ILE A 259 1.67 -13.59 -18.63
CA ILE A 259 2.74 -12.82 -17.99
C ILE A 259 3.69 -12.22 -19.04
N ALA A 260 4.17 -13.03 -19.99
CA ALA A 260 5.06 -12.56 -21.04
C ALA A 260 4.40 -11.53 -21.99
N ARG A 261 3.08 -11.58 -22.17
CA ARG A 261 2.32 -10.58 -22.94
C ARG A 261 2.17 -9.28 -22.15
N LEU A 262 1.80 -9.36 -20.86
CA LEU A 262 1.63 -8.20 -19.98
C LEU A 262 2.95 -7.44 -19.82
N ARG A 263 4.06 -8.14 -19.56
CA ARG A 263 5.41 -7.54 -19.49
C ARG A 263 5.76 -6.76 -20.77
N ARG A 264 5.47 -7.33 -21.94
CA ARG A 264 5.65 -6.64 -23.23
C ARG A 264 4.74 -5.43 -23.40
N GLN A 265 3.48 -5.53 -22.98
CA GLN A 265 2.55 -4.41 -23.02
C GLN A 265 3.00 -3.26 -22.12
N ILE A 266 3.44 -3.56 -20.89
CA ILE A 266 3.96 -2.56 -19.94
C ILE A 266 5.22 -1.89 -20.51
N ALA A 267 6.14 -2.66 -21.08
CA ALA A 267 7.33 -2.12 -21.74
C ALA A 267 6.97 -1.19 -22.92
N GLN A 268 5.96 -1.53 -23.71
CA GLN A 268 5.44 -0.66 -24.78
C GLN A 268 4.76 0.62 -24.28
N MET A 269 4.37 0.68 -23.01
CA MET A 269 3.84 1.91 -22.40
C MET A 269 4.95 2.86 -21.91
N ALA A 270 6.19 2.39 -21.77
CA ALA A 270 7.31 3.22 -21.33
C ALA A 270 7.58 4.45 -22.22
N PRO A 271 7.57 4.36 -23.58
CA PRO A 271 7.80 5.54 -24.43
C PRO A 271 6.73 6.63 -24.27
N ALA A 272 5.45 6.23 -24.10
CA ALA A 272 4.37 7.20 -23.87
C ALA A 272 4.52 7.90 -22.51
N ARG A 273 4.99 7.17 -21.49
CA ARG A 273 5.37 7.74 -20.19
C ARG A 273 6.53 8.71 -20.37
N GLU A 274 7.58 8.33 -21.06
CA GLU A 274 8.76 9.16 -21.28
C GLU A 274 8.46 10.42 -22.11
N VAL A 275 7.47 10.39 -23.01
CA VAL A 275 6.98 11.60 -23.70
C VAL A 275 6.24 12.53 -22.73
N LYS A 276 5.37 12.01 -21.84
CA LYS A 276 4.74 12.81 -20.78
C LYS A 276 5.78 13.37 -19.79
N ARG A 277 6.73 12.54 -19.34
CA ARG A 277 7.87 12.91 -18.47
C ARG A 277 8.76 13.95 -19.14
N GLY A 278 9.14 13.70 -20.38
CA GLY A 278 9.96 14.59 -21.21
C GLY A 278 9.26 15.89 -21.54
N SER A 279 7.92 15.97 -21.51
CA SER A 279 7.19 17.24 -21.59
C SER A 279 7.31 18.04 -20.29
N ARG A 280 7.29 17.39 -19.11
CA ARG A 280 7.53 18.05 -17.81
C ARG A 280 8.95 18.58 -17.70
N ARG A 281 9.94 17.71 -17.97
CA ARG A 281 11.37 18.08 -18.04
C ARG A 281 11.67 19.13 -19.11
N ARG A 282 10.90 19.19 -20.21
CA ARG A 282 11.10 20.18 -21.29
C ARG A 282 10.66 21.60 -20.92
N TYR A 283 9.81 21.75 -19.91
CA TYR A 283 9.20 23.04 -19.57
C TYR A 283 9.43 23.47 -18.11
N GLY A 284 10.30 22.78 -17.36
CA GLY A 284 10.83 23.29 -16.08
C GLY A 284 9.82 23.43 -14.94
N LEU A 285 8.62 22.81 -15.03
CA LEU A 285 7.62 22.89 -13.96
C LEU A 285 8.14 22.13 -12.72
N PRO A 286 8.38 22.80 -11.58
CA PRO A 286 8.84 22.13 -10.38
C PRO A 286 7.80 21.15 -9.86
N THR A 287 8.27 20.02 -9.34
CA THR A 287 7.43 18.91 -8.89
C THR A 287 7.76 18.50 -7.45
N ILE A 288 6.70 18.20 -6.70
CA ILE A 288 6.78 17.74 -5.32
C ILE A 288 6.14 16.35 -5.26
N ALA A 289 6.93 15.33 -4.98
CA ALA A 289 6.41 13.98 -4.75
C ALA A 289 5.91 13.86 -3.31
N VAL A 290 4.64 13.48 -3.14
CA VAL A 290 4.03 13.29 -1.82
C VAL A 290 4.06 11.81 -1.47
N VAL A 291 4.93 11.43 -0.53
CA VAL A 291 5.18 10.04 -0.11
C VAL A 291 4.79 9.84 1.35
N GLY A 292 4.60 8.58 1.76
CA GLY A 292 4.22 8.25 3.13
C GLY A 292 3.30 7.04 3.24
N TYR A 293 3.09 6.58 4.47
CA TYR A 293 2.23 5.44 4.76
C TYR A 293 0.79 5.66 4.29
N THR A 294 0.08 4.58 3.99
CA THR A 294 -1.36 4.60 3.75
C THR A 294 -2.08 5.19 4.97
N ASN A 295 -3.12 5.98 4.72
CA ASN A 295 -3.82 6.74 5.76
C ASN A 295 -2.97 7.79 6.52
N ALA A 296 -1.72 8.10 6.12
CA ALA A 296 -1.00 9.25 6.70
C ALA A 296 -1.67 10.60 6.37
N GLY A 297 -2.62 10.61 5.43
CA GLY A 297 -3.36 11.79 4.99
C GLY A 297 -2.67 12.55 3.84
N LYS A 298 -1.89 11.84 3.00
CA LYS A 298 -1.25 12.38 1.78
C LYS A 298 -2.26 13.12 0.90
N SER A 299 -3.29 12.44 0.42
CA SER A 299 -4.29 13.04 -0.48
C SER A 299 -5.08 14.17 0.19
N SER A 300 -5.39 14.06 1.49
CA SER A 300 -6.01 15.15 2.25
C SER A 300 -5.12 16.40 2.32
N LEU A 301 -3.83 16.20 2.59
CA LEU A 301 -2.85 17.27 2.66
C LEU A 301 -2.70 17.93 1.29
N THR A 302 -2.52 17.13 0.24
CA THR A 302 -2.37 17.63 -1.13
C THR A 302 -3.62 18.38 -1.60
N ASN A 303 -4.82 17.89 -1.30
CA ASN A 303 -6.06 18.60 -1.63
C ASN A 303 -6.14 19.95 -0.95
N ARG A 304 -5.76 20.03 0.32
CA ARG A 304 -5.77 21.29 1.06
C ARG A 304 -4.71 22.27 0.56
N LEU A 305 -3.50 21.80 0.28
CA LEU A 305 -2.41 22.63 -0.27
C LEU A 305 -2.73 23.15 -1.69
N THR A 306 -3.49 22.38 -2.47
CA THR A 306 -3.84 22.75 -3.86
C THR A 306 -5.20 23.44 -3.99
N GLY A 307 -6.03 23.43 -2.95
CA GLY A 307 -7.44 23.86 -3.02
C GLY A 307 -8.32 22.94 -3.87
N SER A 308 -7.89 21.70 -4.15
CA SER A 308 -8.65 20.73 -4.93
C SER A 308 -9.78 20.11 -4.11
N ALA A 309 -10.97 19.98 -4.72
CA ALA A 309 -12.16 19.38 -4.10
C ALA A 309 -12.31 17.89 -4.41
N GLU A 310 -11.22 17.19 -4.73
CA GLU A 310 -11.28 15.76 -5.03
C GLU A 310 -11.63 14.95 -3.77
N LEU A 311 -12.50 13.95 -3.93
CA LEU A 311 -12.94 13.10 -2.84
C LEU A 311 -11.74 12.36 -2.23
N VAL A 312 -11.56 12.52 -0.92
CA VAL A 312 -10.63 11.69 -0.15
C VAL A 312 -11.46 10.62 0.54
N GLU A 313 -11.22 9.37 0.17
CA GLU A 313 -11.80 8.23 0.85
C GLU A 313 -10.86 7.77 1.97
N ASN A 314 -11.44 7.36 3.11
CA ASN A 314 -10.68 6.75 4.21
C ASN A 314 -10.42 5.27 3.90
N ALA A 315 -9.73 5.03 2.78
CA ALA A 315 -9.43 3.72 2.21
C ALA A 315 -7.91 3.60 2.01
N LEU A 316 -7.37 2.42 2.31
CA LEU A 316 -5.95 2.15 2.03
C LEU A 316 -5.75 2.06 0.51
N PHE A 317 -4.62 2.57 0.02
CA PHE A 317 -4.30 2.59 -1.42
C PHE A 317 -5.33 3.29 -2.33
N ALA A 318 -6.07 4.27 -1.80
CA ALA A 318 -7.00 5.10 -2.58
C ALA A 318 -6.37 5.69 -3.86
N THR A 319 -5.07 5.96 -3.84
CA THR A 319 -4.31 6.47 -4.99
C THR A 319 -3.32 5.40 -5.47
N LEU A 320 -3.70 4.60 -6.48
CA LEU A 320 -2.77 3.68 -7.18
C LEU A 320 -2.07 4.38 -8.36
N ASP A 321 -2.84 5.11 -9.16
CA ASP A 321 -2.33 5.85 -10.31
C ASP A 321 -1.82 7.23 -9.84
N THR A 322 -0.66 7.67 -10.35
CA THR A 322 -0.10 8.97 -9.95
C THR A 322 -1.03 10.12 -10.33
N ALA A 323 -1.49 10.87 -9.33
CA ALA A 323 -2.35 12.04 -9.53
C ALA A 323 -1.50 13.32 -9.51
N VAL A 324 -1.53 14.08 -10.59
CA VAL A 324 -0.79 15.34 -10.71
C VAL A 324 -1.72 16.51 -10.45
N ARG A 325 -1.43 17.30 -9.43
CA ARG A 325 -2.22 18.48 -9.03
C ARG A 325 -1.37 19.73 -9.16
N ARG A 326 -1.81 20.68 -9.98
CA ARG A 326 -1.10 21.96 -10.16
C ARG A 326 -1.42 22.89 -9.00
N ALA A 327 -0.42 23.64 -8.57
CA ALA A 327 -0.52 24.71 -7.59
C ALA A 327 0.21 25.96 -8.11
N ARG A 328 -0.07 27.10 -7.49
CA ARG A 328 0.59 28.38 -7.80
C ARG A 328 1.21 28.91 -6.52
N ALA A 329 2.50 29.21 -6.57
CA ALA A 329 3.24 29.80 -5.47
C ALA A 329 2.84 31.27 -5.27
N LYS A 330 3.17 31.85 -4.11
CA LYS A 330 2.85 33.27 -3.82
C LYS A 330 3.48 34.26 -4.79
N ASP A 331 4.63 33.91 -5.35
CA ASP A 331 5.33 34.68 -6.40
C ASP A 331 4.75 34.47 -7.81
N GLY A 332 3.71 33.64 -7.97
CA GLY A 332 3.04 33.40 -9.25
C GLY A 332 3.56 32.18 -10.02
N ARG A 333 4.68 31.58 -9.62
CA ARG A 333 5.24 30.38 -10.27
C ARG A 333 4.27 29.19 -10.17
N LEU A 334 4.12 28.44 -11.26
CA LEU A 334 3.39 27.17 -11.20
C LEU A 334 4.32 26.05 -10.74
N TYR A 335 3.76 25.12 -9.98
CA TYR A 335 4.41 23.86 -9.62
C TYR A 335 3.35 22.77 -9.52
N ALA A 336 3.76 21.51 -9.35
CA ALA A 336 2.82 20.39 -9.24
C ALA A 336 3.14 19.47 -8.07
N TYR A 337 2.10 19.04 -7.36
CA TYR A 337 2.16 17.89 -6.47
C TYR A 337 1.88 16.62 -7.25
N VAL A 338 2.68 15.59 -7.02
CA VAL A 338 2.47 14.24 -7.52
C VAL A 338 2.10 13.37 -6.33
N ASP A 339 0.83 12.99 -6.24
CA ASP A 339 0.35 12.06 -5.22
C ASP A 339 0.79 10.65 -5.59
N THR A 340 1.52 9.99 -4.69
CA THR A 340 2.05 8.64 -4.90
C THR A 340 1.22 7.60 -4.18
N VAL A 341 1.49 6.34 -4.52
CA VAL A 341 0.92 5.20 -3.80
C VAL A 341 1.35 5.25 -2.34
N GLY A 342 0.42 4.94 -1.43
CA GLY A 342 0.74 4.82 -0.02
C GLY A 342 1.47 3.53 0.31
N PHE A 343 2.42 3.61 1.24
CA PHE A 343 3.16 2.45 1.73
C PHE A 343 2.39 1.72 2.83
N VAL A 344 2.54 0.40 2.91
CA VAL A 344 2.11 -0.45 4.03
C VAL A 344 3.28 -1.32 4.47
N ARG A 345 3.18 -1.88 5.68
CA ARG A 345 4.15 -2.86 6.13
C ARG A 345 4.12 -4.12 5.28
N ASN A 346 5.28 -4.73 5.12
CA ASN A 346 5.46 -6.01 4.41
C ASN A 346 4.87 -6.00 2.99
N LEU A 347 5.14 -4.93 2.24
CA LEU A 347 4.72 -4.86 0.84
C LEU A 347 5.33 -6.05 0.06
N PRO A 348 4.53 -6.82 -0.69
CA PRO A 348 5.06 -7.97 -1.41
C PRO A 348 6.12 -7.56 -2.43
N THR A 349 7.22 -8.30 -2.54
CA THR A 349 8.32 -7.94 -3.46
C THR A 349 7.90 -7.95 -4.92
N GLN A 350 6.96 -8.83 -5.31
CA GLN A 350 6.38 -8.87 -6.65
C GLN A 350 5.62 -7.58 -6.98
N LEU A 351 5.07 -6.95 -5.95
CA LEU A 351 4.39 -5.68 -6.05
C LEU A 351 5.38 -4.53 -6.21
N ILE A 352 6.44 -4.51 -5.40
CA ILE A 352 7.47 -3.47 -5.45
C ILE A 352 8.00 -3.32 -6.88
N GLU A 353 8.25 -4.42 -7.61
CA GLU A 353 8.67 -4.34 -9.02
C GLU A 353 7.62 -3.69 -9.95
N ALA A 354 6.33 -3.90 -9.70
CA ALA A 354 5.25 -3.28 -10.45
C ALA A 354 5.12 -1.78 -10.12
N PHE A 355 5.32 -1.43 -8.85
CA PHE A 355 5.31 -0.06 -8.32
C PHE A 355 6.59 0.73 -8.58
N LYS A 356 7.73 0.07 -8.85
CA LYS A 356 8.98 0.76 -9.16
C LYS A 356 8.79 1.79 -10.27
N SER A 357 8.01 1.47 -11.29
CA SER A 357 7.76 2.43 -12.38
C SER A 357 6.84 3.61 -12.02
N THR A 358 6.02 3.50 -10.96
CA THR A 358 5.24 4.62 -10.42
C THR A 358 6.03 5.40 -9.36
N LEU A 359 6.95 4.73 -8.66
CA LEU A 359 7.90 5.30 -7.71
C LEU A 359 9.11 5.97 -8.39
N GLU A 360 9.47 5.58 -9.62
CA GLU A 360 10.44 6.29 -10.47
C GLU A 360 10.09 7.77 -10.63
N GLU A 361 8.81 8.13 -10.59
CA GLU A 361 8.39 9.53 -10.66
C GLU A 361 8.80 10.31 -9.39
N VAL A 362 9.02 9.63 -8.26
CA VAL A 362 9.57 10.23 -7.04
C VAL A 362 11.04 10.63 -7.24
N ALA A 363 11.82 9.80 -7.93
CA ALA A 363 13.23 10.07 -8.22
C ALA A 363 13.46 11.22 -9.22
N GLU A 364 12.39 11.70 -9.86
CA GLU A 364 12.44 12.87 -10.74
C GLU A 364 11.90 14.14 -10.07
N ALA A 365 11.44 14.05 -8.82
CA ALA A 365 10.89 15.20 -8.12
C ALA A 365 11.98 16.17 -7.67
N ASP A 366 11.64 17.45 -7.59
CA ASP A 366 12.54 18.47 -7.05
C ASP A 366 12.52 18.45 -5.51
N ILE A 367 11.41 18.00 -4.92
CA ILE A 367 11.23 17.87 -3.48
C ILE A 367 10.43 16.60 -3.16
N ILE A 368 10.83 15.87 -2.13
CA ILE A 368 10.02 14.82 -1.50
C ILE A 368 9.32 15.37 -0.26
N LEU A 369 7.99 15.38 -0.28
CA LEU A 369 7.16 15.68 0.88
C LEU A 369 6.76 14.37 1.56
N HIS A 370 7.44 14.03 2.65
CA HIS A 370 7.21 12.80 3.40
C HIS A 370 6.18 13.01 4.50
N VAL A 371 4.95 12.57 4.25
CA VAL A 371 3.81 12.69 5.17
C VAL A 371 3.72 11.48 6.11
N VAL A 372 3.71 11.76 7.40
CA VAL A 372 3.71 10.76 8.49
C VAL A 372 2.49 11.02 9.39
N ASP A 373 1.83 9.97 9.86
CA ASP A 373 0.76 10.12 10.84
C ASP A 373 1.35 10.40 12.23
N GLY A 374 1.26 11.66 12.69
CA GLY A 374 1.76 12.07 14.02
C GLY A 374 0.96 11.45 15.18
N SER A 375 -0.25 10.95 14.93
CA SER A 375 -1.09 10.26 15.92
C SER A 375 -0.81 8.76 16.04
N HIS A 376 0.04 8.22 15.16
CA HIS A 376 0.43 6.83 15.23
C HIS A 376 1.28 6.57 16.49
N PRO A 377 1.15 5.41 17.16
CA PRO A 377 1.94 5.09 18.36
C PRO A 377 3.45 5.07 18.12
N ASP A 378 3.86 4.78 16.89
CA ASP A 378 5.27 4.72 16.46
C ASP A 378 5.46 5.39 15.08
N PRO A 379 5.46 6.73 14.99
CA PRO A 379 5.60 7.45 13.73
C PRO A 379 6.98 7.25 13.07
N PHE A 380 8.00 6.97 13.88
CA PHE A 380 9.38 6.77 13.41
C PHE A 380 9.54 5.49 12.62
N SER A 381 8.88 4.40 13.04
CA SER A 381 8.85 3.18 12.23
C SER A 381 8.24 3.39 10.83
N GLN A 382 7.30 4.34 10.70
CA GLN A 382 6.75 4.70 9.39
C GLN A 382 7.78 5.46 8.55
N ILE A 383 8.55 6.35 9.17
CA ILE A 383 9.63 7.07 8.51
C ILE A 383 10.67 6.09 7.97
N ASP A 384 11.14 5.18 8.83
CA ASP A 384 12.19 4.21 8.49
C ASP A 384 11.76 3.31 7.33
N ALA A 385 10.55 2.75 7.39
CA ALA A 385 10.07 1.86 6.34
C ALA A 385 9.84 2.56 4.98
N VAL A 386 9.47 3.85 4.97
CA VAL A 386 9.42 4.61 3.71
C VAL A 386 10.84 4.88 3.21
N ASN A 387 11.78 5.20 4.11
CA ASN A 387 13.18 5.44 3.75
C ASN A 387 13.84 4.20 3.14
N ASP A 388 13.59 3.02 3.70
CA ASP A 388 14.08 1.76 3.17
C ASP A 388 13.62 1.55 1.71
N VAL A 389 12.36 1.86 1.41
CA VAL A 389 11.84 1.73 0.04
C VAL A 389 12.37 2.81 -0.88
N LEU A 390 12.57 4.05 -0.39
CA LEU A 390 13.15 5.13 -1.17
C LEU A 390 14.64 4.88 -1.48
N ALA A 391 15.38 4.21 -0.59
CA ALA A 391 16.77 3.83 -0.80
C ALA A 391 16.95 2.82 -1.95
N ASP A 392 15.93 1.98 -2.20
CA ASP A 392 15.90 1.05 -3.33
C ASP A 392 15.62 1.73 -4.69
N ILE A 393 15.32 3.03 -4.70
CA ILE A 393 15.05 3.82 -5.89
C ILE A 393 16.30 4.63 -6.26
N GLU A 394 16.83 4.40 -7.46
CA GLU A 394 17.98 5.12 -7.98
C GLU A 394 17.70 6.64 -8.05
N GLY A 395 18.56 7.45 -7.42
CA GLY A 395 18.44 8.91 -7.36
C GLY A 395 17.50 9.45 -6.27
N GLY A 396 16.78 8.58 -5.53
CA GLY A 396 15.85 9.02 -4.49
C GLY A 396 16.53 9.68 -3.28
N GLU A 397 17.75 9.29 -2.95
CA GLU A 397 18.50 9.81 -1.79
C GLU A 397 19.02 11.25 -1.99
N GLU A 398 19.16 11.70 -3.24
CA GLU A 398 19.73 13.02 -3.57
C GLU A 398 18.68 14.15 -3.48
N ILE A 399 17.40 13.80 -3.39
CA ILE A 399 16.29 14.76 -3.46
C ILE A 399 16.02 15.37 -2.08
N PRO A 400 15.92 16.71 -1.96
CA PRO A 400 15.56 17.36 -0.72
C PRO A 400 14.25 16.83 -0.13
N ARG A 401 14.28 16.45 1.15
CA ARG A 401 13.13 15.88 1.86
C ARG A 401 12.58 16.81 2.91
N VAL A 402 11.27 16.97 2.93
CA VAL A 402 10.53 17.65 4.00
C VAL A 402 9.66 16.63 4.71
N VAL A 403 10.02 16.29 5.96
CA VAL A 403 9.19 15.43 6.82
C VAL A 403 8.03 16.25 7.39
N VAL A 404 6.83 15.69 7.33
CA VAL A 404 5.59 16.33 7.77
C VAL A 404 4.82 15.38 8.67
N PHE A 405 4.74 15.70 9.95
CA PHE A 405 3.82 15.03 10.87
C PHE A 405 2.43 15.63 10.71
N ASN A 406 1.55 14.86 10.05
CA ASN A 406 0.16 15.21 9.86
C ASN A 406 -0.71 14.72 11.04
N LYS A 407 -1.98 15.13 11.08
CA LYS A 407 -2.98 14.77 12.10
C LYS A 407 -2.62 15.23 13.51
N ILE A 408 -1.92 16.37 13.64
CA ILE A 408 -1.56 16.90 14.97
C ILE A 408 -2.78 17.27 15.82
N ASP A 409 -3.96 17.41 15.21
CA ASP A 409 -5.25 17.61 15.88
C ASP A 409 -5.67 16.43 16.76
N ARG A 410 -5.06 15.25 16.57
CA ARG A 410 -5.36 14.01 17.31
C ARG A 410 -4.36 13.69 18.43
N ILE A 411 -3.37 14.54 18.66
CA ILE A 411 -2.31 14.32 19.66
C ILE A 411 -2.27 15.42 20.71
N ASP A 412 -1.80 15.06 21.91
CA ASP A 412 -1.65 15.98 23.02
C ASP A 412 -0.36 16.83 22.92
N ALA A 413 -0.25 17.83 23.78
CA ALA A 413 0.89 18.75 23.80
C ALA A 413 2.22 18.03 24.07
N ALA A 414 2.22 17.03 24.95
CA ALA A 414 3.41 16.25 25.28
C ALA A 414 3.94 15.47 24.07
N THR A 415 3.04 14.84 23.29
CA THR A 415 3.42 14.15 22.05
C THR A 415 3.93 15.13 21.01
N ARG A 416 3.29 16.30 20.85
CA ARG A 416 3.77 17.36 19.93
C ARG A 416 5.18 17.84 20.27
N GLU A 417 5.45 18.13 21.54
CA GLU A 417 6.79 18.53 22.01
C GLU A 417 7.82 17.43 21.78
N ARG A 418 7.46 16.18 22.04
CA ARG A 418 8.33 15.02 21.79
C ARG A 418 8.68 14.88 20.31
N LEU A 419 7.71 15.01 19.40
CA LEU A 419 7.95 14.94 17.95
C LEU A 419 8.87 16.08 17.49
N ALA A 420 8.62 17.31 17.96
CA ALA A 420 9.46 18.46 17.64
C ALA A 420 10.90 18.33 18.18
N ALA A 421 11.09 17.66 19.33
CA ALA A 421 12.41 17.44 19.91
C ALA A 421 13.20 16.35 19.17
N LEU A 422 12.52 15.29 18.73
CA LEU A 422 13.15 14.15 18.04
C LEU A 422 13.42 14.45 16.56
N GLU A 423 12.57 15.24 15.90
CA GLU A 423 12.72 15.67 14.51
C GLU A 423 12.51 17.20 14.40
N PRO A 424 13.53 17.99 14.77
CA PRO A 424 13.42 19.46 14.81
C PRO A 424 13.15 20.09 13.44
N GLU A 425 13.55 19.41 12.37
CA GLU A 425 13.32 19.85 11.00
C GLU A 425 11.98 19.37 10.44
N ALA A 426 11.15 18.63 11.19
CA ALA A 426 9.84 18.21 10.70
C ALA A 426 8.80 19.34 10.82
N SER A 427 7.86 19.39 9.87
CA SER A 427 6.72 20.29 9.93
C SER A 427 5.54 19.60 10.61
N LEU A 428 4.98 20.21 11.65
CA LEU A 428 3.80 19.72 12.37
C LEU A 428 2.55 20.36 11.76
N VAL A 429 1.65 19.54 11.19
CA VAL A 429 0.46 20.04 10.50
C VAL A 429 -0.80 19.22 10.76
N SER A 430 -1.95 19.83 10.51
CA SER A 430 -3.22 19.11 10.40
C SER A 430 -3.89 19.43 9.07
N ALA A 431 -3.99 18.42 8.21
CA ALA A 431 -4.80 18.51 7.00
C ALA A 431 -6.31 18.61 7.30
N ALA A 432 -6.75 18.27 8.51
CA ALA A 432 -8.16 18.38 8.91
C ALA A 432 -8.52 19.80 9.35
N THR A 433 -7.71 20.42 10.21
CA THR A 433 -7.99 21.76 10.76
C THR A 433 -7.36 22.88 9.94
N GLY A 434 -6.28 22.59 9.21
CA GLY A 434 -5.46 23.58 8.51
C GLY A 434 -4.27 24.11 9.32
N GLU A 435 -4.12 23.67 10.58
CA GLU A 435 -3.02 24.09 11.46
C GLU A 435 -1.65 23.75 10.82
N GLY A 436 -0.70 24.70 10.86
CA GLY A 436 0.68 24.52 10.38
C GLY A 436 0.88 24.55 8.86
N LEU A 437 -0.18 24.62 8.06
CA LEU A 437 -0.05 24.52 6.60
C LEU A 437 0.54 25.75 5.93
N ASP A 438 0.27 26.95 6.45
CA ASP A 438 0.85 28.19 5.90
C ASP A 438 2.38 28.21 6.06
N ASP A 439 2.89 27.65 7.15
CA ASP A 439 4.32 27.53 7.43
C ASP A 439 4.96 26.45 6.54
N LEU A 440 4.29 25.31 6.42
CA LEU A 440 4.70 24.25 5.51
C LEU A 440 4.76 24.74 4.05
N LEU A 441 3.72 25.44 3.59
CA LEU A 441 3.64 25.98 2.23
C LEU A 441 4.81 26.95 1.97
N ARG A 442 5.06 27.89 2.90
CA ARG A 442 6.20 28.83 2.78
C ARG A 442 7.53 28.10 2.68
N ARG A 443 7.74 27.06 3.49
CA ARG A 443 8.96 26.27 3.47
C ARG A 443 9.13 25.53 2.14
N ILE A 444 8.08 24.84 1.67
CA ILE A 444 8.09 24.15 0.37
C ILE A 444 8.41 25.14 -0.75
N GLU A 445 7.70 26.26 -0.83
CA GLU A 445 7.89 27.27 -1.88
C GLU A 445 9.31 27.85 -1.91
N SER A 446 9.94 28.00 -0.74
CA SER A 446 11.33 28.47 -0.63
C SER A 446 12.38 27.47 -1.12
N MET A 447 12.04 26.17 -1.15
CA MET A 447 12.92 25.10 -1.61
C MET A 447 12.73 24.79 -3.10
N LEU A 448 11.65 25.25 -3.72
CA LEU A 448 11.40 25.01 -5.13
C LEU A 448 12.45 25.72 -5.99
N PRO A 449 13.01 25.04 -7.02
CA PRO A 449 13.98 25.63 -7.92
C PRO A 449 13.44 26.93 -8.52
N VAL A 450 14.27 27.97 -8.46
CA VAL A 450 13.97 29.28 -9.04
C VAL A 450 14.54 29.32 -10.46
N PRO A 451 13.77 29.72 -11.48
CA PRO A 451 14.30 29.94 -12.82
C PRO A 451 15.42 31.00 -12.76
N GLY A 452 16.62 30.65 -13.23
CA GLY A 452 17.82 31.48 -13.06
C GLY A 452 18.18 32.37 -14.25
N VAL A 453 17.35 32.46 -15.29
CA VAL A 453 17.65 33.27 -16.48
C VAL A 453 16.61 34.36 -16.66
N HIS A 454 17.02 35.59 -16.38
CA HIS A 454 16.23 36.76 -16.73
C HIS A 454 16.27 36.97 -18.25
N VAL A 455 15.11 37.14 -18.88
CA VAL A 455 14.98 37.44 -20.30
C VAL A 455 14.17 38.71 -20.51
N SER A 456 14.71 39.57 -21.37
CA SER A 456 14.05 40.76 -21.87
C SER A 456 14.05 40.68 -23.40
N ALA A 457 12.87 40.53 -24.01
CA ALA A 457 12.78 40.28 -25.44
C ALA A 457 11.47 40.77 -26.05
N LEU A 458 11.55 41.24 -27.29
CA LEU A 458 10.39 41.54 -28.13
C LEU A 458 10.00 40.30 -28.94
N LEU A 459 8.85 39.70 -28.64
CA LEU A 459 8.34 38.54 -29.37
C LEU A 459 7.34 38.94 -30.46
N PRO A 460 7.36 38.30 -31.64
CA PRO A 460 6.35 38.54 -32.67
C PRO A 460 4.97 38.05 -32.21
N TYR A 461 3.90 38.65 -32.74
CA TYR A 461 2.52 38.29 -32.39
C TYR A 461 2.14 36.83 -32.71
N ASP A 462 2.85 36.17 -33.62
CA ASP A 462 2.66 34.76 -33.96
C ASP A 462 3.31 33.79 -32.94
N ALA A 463 4.18 34.29 -32.05
CA ALA A 463 4.79 33.55 -30.95
C ALA A 463 3.89 33.45 -29.71
N GLY A 464 2.57 33.56 -29.85
CA GLY A 464 1.62 33.48 -28.74
C GLY A 464 1.71 32.17 -27.93
N SER A 465 2.11 31.07 -28.56
CA SER A 465 2.37 29.79 -27.86
C SER A 465 3.59 29.86 -26.93
N LEU A 466 4.60 30.66 -27.29
CA LEU A 466 5.78 30.88 -26.47
C LEU A 466 5.44 31.81 -25.29
N LEU A 467 4.71 32.89 -25.54
CA LEU A 467 4.20 33.78 -24.48
C LEU A 467 3.33 33.02 -23.47
N SER A 468 2.43 32.14 -23.94
CA SER A 468 1.63 31.30 -23.05
C SER A 468 2.50 30.42 -22.15
N ARG A 469 3.62 29.89 -22.69
CA ARG A 469 4.56 29.06 -21.95
C ARG A 469 5.39 29.87 -20.96
N VAL A 470 5.79 31.09 -21.29
CA VAL A 470 6.45 32.01 -20.34
C VAL A 470 5.52 32.33 -19.18
N ARG A 471 4.23 32.56 -19.44
CA ARG A 471 3.23 32.75 -18.37
C ARG A 471 2.92 31.49 -17.56
N GLU A 472 3.09 30.31 -18.14
CA GLU A 472 2.82 29.03 -17.47
C GLU A 472 4.03 28.54 -16.66
N TYR A 473 5.26 28.79 -17.13
CA TYR A 473 6.47 28.17 -16.59
C TYR A 473 7.55 29.17 -16.12
N GLY A 474 7.40 30.46 -16.44
CA GLY A 474 8.29 31.53 -15.99
C GLY A 474 7.65 32.40 -14.92
N ASN A 475 8.48 33.23 -14.29
CA ASN A 475 8.04 34.36 -13.48
C ASN A 475 7.98 35.58 -14.39
N VAL A 476 6.80 36.18 -14.59
CA VAL A 476 6.63 37.31 -15.52
C VAL A 476 6.57 38.61 -14.74
N ASP A 477 7.56 39.47 -14.96
CA ASP A 477 7.64 40.79 -14.33
C ASP A 477 6.79 41.81 -15.08
N SER A 478 6.92 41.86 -16.41
CA SER A 478 6.20 42.81 -17.26
C SER A 478 5.84 42.23 -18.63
N VAL A 479 4.71 42.68 -19.18
CA VAL A 479 4.28 42.37 -20.56
C VAL A 479 3.68 43.60 -21.18
N ASP A 480 4.35 44.13 -22.22
CA ASP A 480 3.89 45.32 -22.94
C ASP A 480 3.63 45.01 -24.41
N TYR A 481 2.47 45.44 -24.91
CA TYR A 481 2.10 45.28 -26.31
C TYR A 481 2.62 46.48 -27.12
N ARG A 482 3.59 46.24 -27.99
CA ARG A 482 4.22 47.25 -28.87
C ARG A 482 3.71 47.09 -30.31
N ALA A 483 4.08 48.04 -31.19
CA ALA A 483 3.64 48.01 -32.60
C ALA A 483 4.13 46.76 -33.34
N ASP A 484 5.37 46.35 -33.07
CA ASP A 484 6.05 45.29 -33.81
C ASP A 484 5.99 43.92 -33.11
N GLY A 485 5.50 43.87 -31.87
CA GLY A 485 5.44 42.63 -31.09
C GLY A 485 5.00 42.83 -29.64
N ILE A 486 5.22 41.79 -28.83
CA ILE A 486 4.93 41.74 -27.41
C ILE A 486 6.27 41.73 -26.67
N TRP A 487 6.56 42.81 -25.96
CA TRP A 487 7.70 42.90 -25.06
C TRP A 487 7.42 42.09 -23.79
N ILE A 488 8.39 41.26 -23.39
CA ILE A 488 8.32 40.48 -22.17
C ILE A 488 9.58 40.69 -21.33
N GLU A 489 9.38 40.84 -20.02
CA GLU A 489 10.43 40.67 -19.01
C GLU A 489 9.99 39.54 -18.09
N ALA A 490 10.82 38.51 -18.00
CA ALA A 490 10.50 37.32 -17.22
C ALA A 490 11.75 36.57 -16.78
N ASP A 491 11.69 35.90 -15.64
CA ASP A 491 12.66 34.86 -15.27
C ASP A 491 12.17 33.51 -15.76
N VAL A 492 12.99 32.83 -16.55
CA VAL A 492 12.66 31.55 -17.17
C VAL A 492 13.82 30.56 -17.03
N ASP A 493 13.55 29.28 -17.31
CA ASP A 493 14.60 28.28 -17.39
C ASP A 493 15.49 28.51 -18.63
N ARG A 494 16.72 27.96 -18.63
CA ARG A 494 17.69 28.14 -19.73
C ARG A 494 17.15 27.70 -21.10
N ARG A 495 16.29 26.68 -21.16
CA ARG A 495 15.74 26.17 -22.43
C ARG A 495 14.67 27.10 -22.98
N LEU A 496 13.79 27.61 -22.10
CA LEU A 496 12.77 28.57 -22.49
C LEU A 496 13.42 29.90 -22.90
N ALA A 497 14.47 30.34 -22.19
CA ALA A 497 15.29 31.48 -22.60
C ALA A 497 15.86 31.31 -24.02
N ALA A 498 16.46 30.16 -24.32
CA ALA A 498 17.01 29.89 -25.65
C ALA A 498 15.93 29.96 -26.75
N GLN A 499 14.70 29.52 -26.47
CA GLN A 499 13.59 29.61 -27.43
C GLN A 499 13.05 31.02 -27.61
N ILE A 500 13.10 31.83 -26.55
CA ILE A 500 12.76 33.26 -26.59
C ILE A 500 13.77 34.00 -27.44
N VAL A 501 15.07 33.76 -27.21
CA VAL A 501 16.16 34.37 -27.98
C VAL A 501 16.07 34.00 -29.47
N ASP A 502 15.80 32.73 -29.81
CA ASP A 502 15.65 32.28 -31.21
C ASP A 502 14.46 32.94 -31.94
N ARG A 503 13.45 33.40 -31.19
CA ARG A 503 12.23 34.00 -31.73
C ARG A 503 12.12 35.50 -31.51
N ALA A 504 13.07 36.10 -30.79
CA ALA A 504 13.06 37.52 -30.51
C ALA A 504 13.28 38.32 -31.80
N ILE A 505 12.61 39.45 -31.90
CA ILE A 505 12.86 40.46 -32.93
C ILE A 505 13.95 41.37 -32.36
N ASP A 506 15.06 41.53 -33.09
CA ASP A 506 16.05 42.55 -32.76
C ASP A 506 15.39 43.94 -32.85
N GLU A 507 15.59 44.78 -31.82
CA GLU A 507 15.27 46.21 -31.91
C GLU A 507 16.13 46.82 -33.02
N THR A 508 15.60 46.82 -34.24
CA THR A 508 16.11 47.68 -35.29
C THR A 508 15.46 49.02 -35.07
N ASP A 509 16.07 49.87 -34.25
CA ASP A 509 15.95 51.32 -34.41
C ASP A 509 17.07 52.08 -33.70
N GLY A 510 18.11 52.40 -34.48
CA GLY A 510 18.72 53.74 -34.50
C GLY A 510 19.06 54.43 -33.18
N ASP A 511 19.87 53.84 -32.32
CA ASP A 511 21.06 54.50 -31.76
C ASP A 511 21.92 53.46 -31.04
N GLY A 512 23.23 53.49 -31.29
CA GLY A 512 24.15 52.48 -30.80
C GLY A 512 24.30 52.49 -29.29
N SER A 513 23.70 51.51 -28.63
CA SER A 513 24.19 50.96 -27.36
C SER A 513 23.79 49.50 -27.25
N ASP A 514 24.69 48.60 -27.67
CA ASP A 514 24.67 47.20 -27.26
C ASP A 514 24.71 47.16 -25.72
N HIS A 515 23.60 46.77 -25.08
CA HIS A 515 23.60 46.26 -23.72
C HIS A 515 22.95 44.88 -23.74
N ILE A 516 23.78 43.88 -24.04
CA ILE A 516 23.54 42.49 -23.67
C ILE A 516 24.25 42.30 -22.33
N ASP A 517 23.56 42.48 -21.21
CA ASP A 517 24.05 41.99 -19.92
C ASP A 517 23.66 40.51 -19.79
N ALA A 518 24.35 39.69 -20.57
CA ALA A 518 24.52 38.29 -20.25
C ALA A 518 25.71 38.20 -19.30
N GLU A 519 25.50 38.53 -18.02
CA GLU A 519 26.46 38.13 -16.99
C GLU A 519 26.53 36.61 -16.97
N HIS A 520 27.65 36.13 -17.52
CA HIS A 520 28.16 34.80 -17.31
C HIS A 520 28.41 34.60 -15.82
N ASP A 521 27.62 33.73 -15.19
CA ASP A 521 28.17 32.84 -14.16
C ASP A 521 27.93 31.41 -14.63
N VAL A 522 28.90 30.92 -15.39
CA VAL A 522 29.16 29.49 -15.57
C VAL A 522 30.34 29.18 -14.67
N ASP A 523 30.04 28.64 -13.49
CA ASP A 523 30.79 27.57 -12.85
C ASP A 523 29.80 26.55 -12.27
#